data_AF-A0A6P1IG15-F1
#
_entry.id   AF-A0A6P1IG15-F1
#
_cell.length_a   1.000
_cell.length_b   1.000
_cell.length_c   1.000
_cell.angle_alpha   90.00
_cell.angle_beta   90.00
_cell.angle_gamma   90.00
#
_symmetry.space_group_name_H-M   'P 1'
#
loop_
_entity.id
_entity.type
_entity.pdbx_description
1 polymer ?
#
loop_
_entity_poly.entity_id
_entity_poly.type
_entity_poly.pdbx_seq_one_letter_code
_entity_poly.pdbx_strand_id
1 'polypeptide(L)'
;MPAKCHAKLEQLREQTGMTNGQIFIVAIEATHDRLPELLYPGGRIGGGLFAPRGIRAKTSRDDSETQVTYRLFKADFDVIDQLVIDLAAKSRSHLITAALTGYFFGDDERTQAAE
;
A
#
# COMPACT_ATOMS: atom_id res chain seq x y z
N MET A 1 -5.92 8.28 -0.68
CA MET A 1 -5.82 6.98 -1.38
C MET A 1 -6.39 7.14 -2.78
N PRO A 2 -5.84 6.51 -3.83
CA PRO A 2 -6.34 6.63 -5.20
C PRO A 2 -7.80 6.18 -5.33
N ALA A 3 -8.60 6.87 -6.15
CA ALA A 3 -10.02 6.57 -6.36
C ALA A 3 -10.28 5.13 -6.84
N LYS A 4 -9.38 4.57 -7.66
CA LYS A 4 -9.46 3.16 -8.12
C LYS A 4 -9.34 2.16 -6.96
N CYS A 5 -8.42 2.42 -6.03
CA CYS A 5 -8.31 1.61 -4.81
C CYS A 5 -9.57 1.75 -3.95
N HIS A 6 -10.16 2.95 -3.89
CA HIS A 6 -11.38 3.18 -3.11
C HIS A 6 -12.56 2.37 -3.63
N ALA A 7 -12.77 2.35 -4.95
CA ALA A 7 -13.82 1.54 -5.57
C ALA A 7 -13.67 0.04 -5.27
N LYS A 8 -12.42 -0.48 -5.32
CA LYS A 8 -12.12 -1.88 -4.98
C LYS A 8 -12.34 -2.18 -3.49
N LEU A 9 -12.00 -1.23 -2.63
CA LEU A 9 -12.24 -1.34 -1.19
C LEU A 9 -13.74 -1.48 -0.91
N GLU A 10 -14.58 -0.59 -1.46
CA GLU A 10 -16.05 -0.68 -1.28
C GLU A 10 -16.61 -2.00 -1.80
N GLN A 11 -16.17 -2.44 -3.00
CA GLN A 11 -16.60 -3.71 -3.57
C GLN A 11 -16.27 -4.90 -2.65
N LEU A 12 -15.05 -4.95 -2.10
CA LEU A 12 -14.65 -6.05 -1.21
C LEU A 12 -15.42 -6.03 0.11
N ARG A 13 -15.73 -4.84 0.64
CA ARG A 13 -16.57 -4.69 1.84
C ARG A 13 -17.97 -5.24 1.61
N GLU A 14 -18.59 -4.92 0.48
CA GLU A 14 -19.94 -5.41 0.14
C GLU A 14 -19.97 -6.93 -0.02
N GLN A 15 -18.91 -7.52 -0.57
CA GLN A 15 -18.81 -8.96 -0.80
C GLN A 15 -18.51 -9.77 0.46
N THR A 16 -17.68 -9.25 1.36
CA THR A 16 -17.14 -10.02 2.50
C THR A 16 -17.72 -9.60 3.85
N GLY A 17 -18.31 -8.41 3.94
CA GLY A 17 -18.71 -7.79 5.20
C GLY A 17 -17.53 -7.28 6.05
N MET A 18 -16.29 -7.33 5.55
CA MET A 18 -15.13 -6.84 6.28
C MET A 18 -15.11 -5.32 6.41
N THR A 19 -14.51 -4.83 7.50
CA THR A 19 -14.23 -3.41 7.71
C THR A 19 -12.99 -2.96 6.94
N ASN A 20 -12.86 -1.64 6.71
CA ASN A 20 -11.65 -1.06 6.10
C ASN A 20 -10.37 -1.50 6.82
N GLY A 21 -10.37 -1.49 8.15
CA GLY A 21 -9.22 -1.89 8.94
C GLY A 21 -8.81 -3.35 8.70
N GLN A 22 -9.78 -4.26 8.67
CA GLN A 22 -9.52 -5.68 8.37
C GLN A 22 -8.96 -5.88 6.96
N ILE A 23 -9.53 -5.18 5.97
CA ILE A 23 -9.03 -5.25 4.59
C ILE A 23 -7.59 -4.71 4.50
N PHE A 24 -7.26 -3.66 5.26
CA PHE A 24 -5.89 -3.12 5.28
C PHE A 24 -4.89 -4.10 5.88
N ILE A 25 -5.26 -4.80 6.96
CA ILE A 25 -4.42 -5.86 7.55
C ILE A 25 -4.18 -6.95 6.51
N VAL A 26 -5.24 -7.49 5.90
CA VAL A 26 -5.13 -8.56 4.88
C VAL A 26 -4.25 -8.12 3.71
N ALA A 27 -4.44 -6.90 3.22
CA ALA A 27 -3.63 -6.37 2.12
C ALA A 27 -2.16 -6.22 2.50
N ILE A 28 -1.85 -5.74 3.70
CA ILE A 28 -0.47 -5.61 4.19
C ILE A 28 0.18 -6.99 4.34
N GLU A 29 -0.52 -7.96 4.95
CA GLU A 29 -0.01 -9.32 5.12
C GLU A 29 0.22 -10.01 3.77
N ALA A 30 -0.73 -9.92 2.84
CA ALA A 30 -0.63 -10.54 1.51
C ALA A 30 0.47 -9.92 0.63
N THR A 31 0.83 -8.65 0.86
CA THR A 31 1.83 -7.94 0.06
C THR A 31 3.17 -7.76 0.77
N HIS A 32 3.31 -8.24 2.01
CA HIS A 32 4.43 -7.94 2.90
C HIS A 32 5.80 -8.08 2.22
N ASP A 33 6.03 -9.20 1.54
CA ASP A 33 7.32 -9.50 0.90
C ASP A 33 7.64 -8.58 -0.28
N ARG A 34 6.60 -8.06 -0.95
CA ARG A 34 6.71 -7.16 -2.12
C ARG A 34 6.57 -5.68 -1.77
N LEU A 35 6.18 -5.35 -0.53
CA LEU A 35 5.99 -3.96 -0.09
C LEU A 35 7.21 -3.05 -0.35
N PRO A 36 8.47 -3.48 -0.16
CA PRO A 36 9.63 -2.64 -0.49
C PRO A 36 9.66 -2.17 -1.94
N GLU A 37 9.24 -3.05 -2.87
CA GLU A 37 9.21 -2.78 -4.32
C GLU A 37 7.99 -1.93 -4.67
N LEU A 38 6.83 -2.24 -4.10
CA LEU A 38 5.57 -1.51 -4.32
C LEU A 38 5.65 -0.07 -3.80
N LEU A 39 6.34 0.16 -2.68
CA LEU A 39 6.57 1.49 -2.14
C LEU A 39 7.49 2.32 -3.02
N TYR A 40 8.44 1.67 -3.69
CA TYR A 40 9.51 2.33 -4.44
C TYR A 40 9.80 1.61 -5.76
N PRO A 41 8.89 1.73 -6.74
CA PRO A 41 9.06 1.07 -8.04
C PRO A 41 10.29 1.56 -8.82
N GLY A 42 10.80 2.76 -8.50
CA GLY A 42 12.05 3.29 -9.04
C GLY A 42 13.32 2.81 -8.33
N GLY A 43 13.20 1.93 -7.34
CA GLY A 43 14.28 1.49 -6.46
C GLY A 43 14.43 2.33 -5.20
N ARG A 44 15.34 1.91 -4.31
CA ARG A 44 15.66 2.58 -3.04
C ARG A 44 17.09 3.10 -3.06
N ILE A 45 17.32 4.25 -2.43
CA ILE A 45 18.64 4.86 -2.25
C ILE A 45 18.89 5.15 -0.76
N GLY A 46 20.16 5.25 -0.38
CA GLY A 46 20.56 5.35 1.03
C GLY A 46 20.65 3.99 1.71
N GLY A 47 20.82 3.98 3.03
CA GLY A 47 21.05 2.76 3.84
C GLY A 47 22.50 2.58 4.31
N GLY A 48 23.44 3.35 3.77
CA GLY A 48 24.84 3.41 4.26
C GLY A 48 25.07 4.59 5.18
N LEU A 49 25.25 5.78 4.60
CA LEU A 49 25.48 7.04 5.35
C LEU A 49 24.20 7.87 5.57
N PHE A 50 23.24 7.75 4.64
CA PHE A 50 21.98 8.51 4.67
C PHE A 50 20.81 7.58 4.90
N ALA A 51 19.75 8.08 5.54
CA ALA A 51 18.52 7.33 5.73
C ALA A 51 18.00 6.77 4.39
N PRO A 52 17.59 5.48 4.36
CA PRO A 52 17.04 4.87 3.17
C PRO A 52 15.76 5.59 2.75
N ARG A 53 15.59 5.79 1.44
CA ARG A 53 14.44 6.47 0.85
C ARG A 53 14.20 6.01 -0.58
N GLY A 54 12.97 6.09 -1.03
CA GLY A 54 12.58 5.76 -2.40
C GLY A 54 13.14 6.69 -3.45
N ILE A 55 13.49 6.12 -4.59
CA ILE A 55 13.56 6.86 -5.85
C ILE A 55 12.12 7.01 -6.34
N ARG A 56 11.66 8.26 -6.40
CA ARG A 56 10.32 8.58 -6.89
C ARG A 56 10.27 8.33 -8.39
N ALA A 57 9.47 7.36 -8.83
CA ALA A 57 9.01 7.31 -10.21
C ALA A 57 8.23 8.61 -10.50
N LYS A 58 8.40 9.19 -11.69
CA LYS A 58 7.62 10.37 -12.13
C LYS A 58 6.15 9.95 -12.27
N THR A 59 5.42 9.91 -11.18
CA THR A 59 3.97 9.72 -11.22
C THR A 59 3.34 11.07 -11.50
N SER A 60 2.63 11.15 -12.64
CA SER A 60 1.75 12.26 -12.96
C SER A 60 0.77 12.42 -11.80
N ARG A 61 0.76 13.60 -11.17
CA ARG A 61 -0.20 13.96 -10.13
C ARG A 61 -1.55 14.18 -10.79
N ASP A 62 -2.24 13.10 -11.14
CA ASP A 62 -3.62 13.17 -11.56
C ASP A 62 -4.33 11.89 -11.12
N ASP A 63 -4.55 11.79 -9.81
CA ASP A 63 -5.49 10.84 -9.27
C ASP A 63 -6.20 11.54 -8.11
N SER A 64 -7.51 11.69 -8.24
CA SER A 64 -8.35 12.20 -7.17
C SER A 64 -8.14 11.34 -5.92
N GLU A 65 -7.64 11.94 -4.84
CA GLU A 65 -7.43 11.23 -3.58
C GLU A 65 -8.72 11.21 -2.76
N THR A 66 -9.19 10.02 -2.41
CA THR A 66 -10.30 9.83 -1.47
C THR A 66 -9.74 9.61 -0.07
N GLN A 67 -10.31 10.31 0.92
CA GLN A 67 -10.04 10.07 2.34
C GLN A 67 -10.88 8.89 2.82
N VAL A 68 -10.24 7.95 3.52
CA VAL A 68 -10.89 6.78 4.09
C VAL A 68 -10.61 6.74 5.58
N THR A 69 -11.67 6.72 6.38
CA THR A 69 -11.57 6.54 7.82
C THR A 69 -11.62 5.06 8.16
N TYR A 70 -10.77 4.64 9.10
CA TYR A 70 -10.71 3.27 9.58
C TYR A 70 -10.38 3.25 11.08
N ARG A 71 -10.72 2.13 11.72
CA ARG A 71 -10.40 1.85 13.13
C ARG A 71 -9.66 0.52 13.18
N LEU A 72 -8.63 0.47 14.01
CA LEU A 72 -7.82 -0.70 14.30
C LEU A 72 -7.53 -0.74 15.79
N PHE A 73 -7.08 -1.89 16.30
CA PHE A 73 -6.58 -1.95 17.66
C PHE A 73 -5.24 -1.20 17.75
N LYS A 74 -4.91 -0.77 18.98
CA LYS A 74 -3.63 -0.08 19.22
C LYS A 74 -2.44 -0.93 18.78
N ALA A 75 -2.47 -2.24 19.07
CA ALA A 75 -1.42 -3.17 18.68
C ALA A 75 -1.19 -3.19 17.15
N ASP A 76 -2.27 -3.17 16.36
CA ASP A 76 -2.16 -3.14 14.89
C ASP A 76 -1.55 -1.82 14.40
N PHE A 77 -1.88 -0.70 15.04
CA PHE A 77 -1.25 0.58 14.73
C PHE A 77 0.25 0.57 15.05
N ASP A 78 0.66 -0.04 16.16
CA ASP A 78 2.06 -0.14 16.55
C ASP A 78 2.84 -1.01 15.50
N VAL A 79 2.24 -2.07 14.96
CA VAL A 79 2.80 -2.87 13.85
C VAL A 79 2.93 -2.04 12.57
N ILE A 80 1.87 -1.31 12.19
CA ILE A 80 1.89 -0.44 11.01
C ILE A 80 2.97 0.65 11.14
N ASP A 81 3.14 1.23 12.32
CA ASP A 81 4.20 2.22 12.58
C ASP A 81 5.58 1.63 12.42
N GLN A 82 5.81 0.43 12.94
CA GLN A 82 7.08 -0.25 12.78
C GLN A 82 7.38 -0.54 11.31
N LEU A 83 6.39 -1.02 10.54
CA LEU A 83 6.53 -1.23 9.10
C LEU A 83 6.83 0.07 8.35
N VAL A 84 6.23 1.19 8.75
CA VAL A 84 6.54 2.50 8.16
C VAL A 84 8.01 2.86 8.38
N ILE A 85 8.57 2.58 9.55
CA ILE A 85 9.97 2.83 9.87
C ILE A 85 10.88 1.90 9.07
N ASP A 86 10.64 0.59 9.13
CA ASP A 86 11.48 -0.44 8.51
C ASP A 86 11.52 -0.30 6.98
N LEU A 87 10.35 0.03 6.41
CA LEU A 87 10.21 0.25 4.98
C LEU A 87 10.44 1.70 4.58
N ALA A 88 10.80 2.58 5.51
CA ALA A 88 11.01 4.02 5.29
C ALA A 88 9.83 4.74 4.59
N ALA A 89 8.62 4.20 4.73
CA ALA A 89 7.43 4.75 4.08
C ALA A 89 7.17 6.19 4.57
N LYS A 90 6.63 7.04 3.70
CA LYS A 90 6.38 8.46 4.04
C LYS A 90 5.35 8.63 5.16
N SER A 91 4.38 7.73 5.21
CA SER A 91 3.28 7.75 6.19
C SER A 91 2.58 6.38 6.19
N ARG A 92 1.74 6.14 7.20
CA ARG A 92 0.84 4.97 7.22
C ARG A 92 -0.02 4.91 5.96
N SER A 93 -0.56 6.05 5.51
CA SER A 93 -1.37 6.12 4.28
C SER A 93 -0.57 5.74 3.03
N HIS A 94 0.72 6.07 2.98
CA HIS A 94 1.60 5.64 1.89
C HIS A 94 1.79 4.12 1.89
N LEU A 95 2.05 3.54 3.06
CA LEU A 95 2.15 2.09 3.25
C LEU A 95 0.86 1.37 2.85
N ILE A 96 -0.28 1.78 3.40
CA ILE A 96 -1.59 1.18 3.13
C ILE A 96 -1.96 1.31 1.65
N THR A 97 -1.69 2.46 1.03
CA THR A 97 -1.98 2.65 -0.40
C THR A 97 -1.13 1.72 -1.26
N ALA A 98 0.17 1.57 -0.96
CA ALA A 98 1.04 0.65 -1.69
C ALA A 98 0.60 -0.81 -1.51
N ALA A 99 0.24 -1.20 -0.27
CA ALA A 99 -0.29 -2.53 0.04
C ALA A 99 -1.58 -2.82 -0.74
N LEU A 100 -2.55 -1.92 -0.70
CA LEU A 100 -3.82 -2.08 -1.42
C LEU A 100 -3.62 -2.09 -2.94
N THR A 101 -2.69 -1.28 -3.45
CA THR A 101 -2.39 -1.27 -4.88
C THR A 101 -1.81 -2.62 -5.31
N GLY A 102 -0.85 -3.16 -4.56
CA GLY A 102 -0.31 -4.49 -4.82
C GLY A 102 -1.32 -5.61 -4.62
N TYR A 103 -2.20 -5.50 -3.62
CA TYR A 103 -3.21 -6.51 -3.32
C TYR A 103 -4.30 -6.57 -4.40
N PHE A 104 -4.75 -5.43 -4.92
CA PHE A 104 -5.82 -5.39 -5.92
C PHE A 104 -5.35 -5.45 -7.37
N PHE A 105 -4.13 -4.97 -7.66
CA PHE A 105 -3.63 -4.80 -9.02
C PHE A 105 -2.28 -5.49 -9.28
N GLY A 106 -1.69 -6.12 -8.26
CA GLY A 106 -0.37 -6.78 -8.37
C GLY A 106 -0.34 -8.06 -9.20
N ASP A 107 -1.50 -8.55 -9.66
CA ASP A 107 -1.65 -9.69 -10.57
C ASP A 107 -2.07 -9.29 -12.00
N ASP A 108 -2.50 -8.04 -12.23
CA ASP A 108 -2.89 -7.57 -13.58
C ASP A 108 -1.69 -7.53 -14.56
N GLU A 109 -0.46 -7.38 -14.05
CA GLU A 109 0.75 -7.40 -14.90
C GLU A 109 1.22 -8.81 -15.28
N ARG A 110 0.78 -9.87 -14.57
CA ARG A 110 1.13 -11.26 -14.97
C ARG A 110 0.25 -11.81 -16.09
N THR A 111 -0.91 -11.20 -16.32
CA THR A 111 -1.88 -11.68 -17.34
C THR A 111 -1.66 -11.01 -18.71
N GLN A 112 -1.02 -9.83 -18.77
CA GLN A 112 -0.75 -9.12 -20.04
C GLN A 112 0.59 -9.47 -20.71
N ALA A 113 1.47 -10.24 -20.06
CA ALA A 113 2.74 -10.68 -20.66
C ALA A 113 2.66 -12.05 -21.35
N ALA A 114 1.45 -12.60 -21.53
CA ALA A 114 1.20 -13.94 -22.08
C ALA A 114 0.25 -13.97 -23.29
N GLU A 115 -0.04 -12.82 -23.91
CA GLU A 115 -0.73 -12.74 -25.22
C GLU A 115 0.23 -12.30 -26.34
#